data_AF-A0A6C0K9A6-F1
#
_entry.id   AF-A0A6C0K9A6-F1
#
_cell.length_a   1.000
_cell.length_b   1.000
_cell.length_c   1.000
_cell.angle_alpha   90.00
_cell.angle_beta   90.00
_cell.angle_gamma   90.00
#
_symmetry.space_group_name_H-M   'P 1'
#
loop_
_entity.id
_entity.type
_entity.pdbx_description
1 polymer ?
#
loop_
_entity_poly.entity_id
_entity_poly.type
_entity_poly.pdbx_seq_one_letter_code
_entity_poly.pdbx_strand_id
1 'polypeptide(L)'
;MADKLQLGALEVSSNEYTTPTNATKDKQYKCVDCNNKVILRKGTIRKAHFAHHSQTNTCSYYDHPNESQIHKDAKLLMAKMLTEKKLLQFCWDCLNCGSQAYVFQDCPSIVYKEGDQAVLEYRDPNNKWVADVALVNNGEVRYIFEIKHTHATISTVRPEPWFEVDAKNFIEKINDYDSNTDPEFIEIRNQVDFIYNVDCTRQNIKRYCYGSFCYKEKWVRCIPGYDKKQKDNYCLICKKTEYEPTSDGCTSKFQNGEIRVCFDCIEKDTYEKKIRKMFANDITTTTRTITGENIYTKEDKELLKKIPSLFRKVGMEDQWKQVLCCVGCTRNSYSPVYENKKYYSVCKICFDNNESKNNIKSKLENPVCLIIDD
;
A
#
# COMPACT_ATOMS: atom_id res chain seq x y z
N MET A 1 -16.15 21.39 -7.08
CA MET A 1 -15.62 21.40 -8.46
C MET A 1 -14.83 20.11 -8.61
N ALA A 2 -15.10 19.30 -9.64
CA ALA A 2 -14.29 18.10 -9.87
C ALA A 2 -12.84 18.53 -10.08
N ASP A 3 -11.90 17.95 -9.34
CA ASP A 3 -10.48 18.22 -9.52
C ASP A 3 -10.11 17.84 -10.97
N LYS A 4 -9.54 18.82 -11.68
CA LYS A 4 -9.17 18.65 -13.08
C LYS A 4 -7.85 17.89 -13.11
N LEU A 5 -7.85 16.74 -13.80
CA LEU A 5 -6.66 15.91 -13.98
C LEU A 5 -5.53 16.74 -14.59
N GLN A 6 -4.36 16.77 -13.93
CA GLN A 6 -3.20 17.52 -14.39
C GLN A 6 -2.38 16.68 -15.38
N LEU A 7 -2.75 16.77 -16.66
CA LEU A 7 -2.04 16.09 -17.75
C LEU A 7 -0.77 16.81 -18.16
N GLY A 8 0.21 16.06 -18.67
CA GLY A 8 1.51 16.58 -19.07
C GLY A 8 1.57 17.13 -20.50
N ALA A 9 2.78 17.47 -20.92
CA ALA A 9 3.09 17.93 -22.27
C ALA A 9 4.48 17.46 -22.69
N LEU A 10 4.77 17.52 -24.00
CA LEU A 10 6.11 17.29 -24.51
C LEU A 10 6.86 18.61 -24.64
N GLU A 11 8.07 18.71 -24.09
CA GLU A 11 8.98 19.81 -24.35
C GLU A 11 9.41 19.80 -25.83
N VAL A 12 9.36 20.93 -26.51
CA VAL A 12 9.59 20.99 -27.98
C VAL A 12 11.03 20.66 -28.36
N SER A 13 12.00 21.09 -27.56
CA SER A 13 13.45 20.91 -27.81
C SER A 13 13.92 19.47 -27.60
N SER A 14 13.52 18.85 -26.49
CA SER A 14 13.96 17.50 -26.11
C SER A 14 12.99 16.41 -26.52
N ASN A 15 11.73 16.76 -26.83
CA ASN A 15 10.62 15.84 -26.99
C ASN A 15 10.36 14.97 -25.75
N GLU A 16 10.86 15.40 -24.58
CA GLU A 16 10.64 14.73 -23.30
C GLU A 16 9.29 15.12 -22.71
N TYR A 17 8.64 14.14 -22.09
CA TYR A 17 7.42 14.34 -21.33
C TYR A 17 7.72 15.09 -20.02
N THR A 18 6.86 16.05 -19.66
CA THR A 18 6.91 16.75 -18.37
C THR A 18 5.52 16.92 -17.77
N THR A 19 5.44 16.83 -16.45
CA THR A 19 4.26 17.21 -15.68
C THR A 19 4.16 18.74 -15.60
N PRO A 20 2.96 19.32 -15.39
CA PRO A 20 2.81 20.76 -15.22
C PRO A 20 3.60 21.32 -14.02
N THR A 21 3.78 20.52 -12.98
CA THR A 21 4.50 20.92 -11.77
C THR A 21 5.99 21.08 -12.04
N ASN A 22 6.60 20.15 -12.79
CA ASN A 22 8.03 20.18 -13.11
C ASN A 22 8.36 21.08 -14.32
N ALA A 23 7.35 21.54 -15.06
CA ALA A 23 7.53 22.44 -16.19
C ALA A 23 7.88 23.88 -15.76
N THR A 24 8.63 24.56 -16.64
CA THR A 24 9.07 25.96 -16.51
C THR A 24 8.54 26.84 -17.65
N LYS A 25 8.42 28.16 -17.43
CA LYS A 25 7.80 29.10 -18.41
C LYS A 25 8.71 29.53 -19.55
N ASP A 26 10.02 29.36 -19.40
CA ASP A 26 11.06 29.67 -20.38
C ASP A 26 11.15 28.65 -21.52
N LYS A 27 10.59 27.45 -21.32
CA LYS A 27 10.53 26.37 -22.31
C LYS A 27 9.24 26.40 -23.14
N GLN A 28 9.31 25.76 -24.30
CA GLN A 28 8.16 25.58 -25.20
C GLN A 28 7.64 24.16 -25.11
N TYR A 29 6.32 24.01 -25.20
CA TYR A 29 5.66 22.71 -25.08
C TYR A 29 4.64 22.50 -26.18
N LYS A 30 4.40 21.23 -26.50
CA LYS A 30 3.35 20.78 -27.41
C LYS A 30 2.46 19.72 -26.74
N CYS A 31 1.19 19.72 -27.14
CA CYS A 31 0.20 18.75 -26.68
C CYS A 31 0.62 17.33 -27.06
N VAL A 32 0.52 16.39 -26.12
CA VAL A 32 0.82 14.97 -26.35
C VAL A 32 -0.08 14.35 -27.43
N ASP A 33 -1.32 14.84 -27.54
CA ASP A 33 -2.32 14.28 -28.45
C ASP A 33 -2.25 14.92 -29.84
N CYS A 34 -2.51 16.22 -29.94
CA CYS A 34 -2.60 16.92 -31.23
C CYS A 34 -1.30 17.57 -31.70
N ASN A 35 -0.20 17.52 -30.93
CA ASN A 35 1.08 18.19 -31.22
C ASN A 35 1.02 19.72 -31.38
N ASN A 36 -0.13 20.36 -31.18
CA ASN A 36 -0.23 21.82 -31.21
C ASN A 36 0.47 22.45 -30.00
N LYS A 37 0.91 23.69 -30.17
CA LYS A 37 1.53 24.48 -29.09
C LYS A 37 0.60 24.61 -27.88
N VAL A 38 1.16 24.39 -26.70
CA VAL A 38 0.47 24.59 -25.41
C VAL A 38 1.22 25.61 -24.57
N ILE A 39 0.51 26.23 -23.63
CA ILE A 39 1.06 27.18 -22.67
C ILE A 39 1.00 26.58 -21.27
N LEU A 40 2.09 26.76 -20.51
CA LEU A 40 2.10 26.44 -19.09
C LEU A 40 1.42 27.58 -18.30
N ARG A 41 0.30 27.27 -17.65
CA ARG A 41 -0.37 28.17 -16.70
C ARG A 41 0.07 27.82 -15.29
N LYS A 42 1.12 28.50 -14.83
CA LYS A 42 1.72 28.33 -13.48
C LYS A 42 1.73 29.66 -12.74
N GLY A 43 1.11 29.69 -11.56
CA GLY A 43 1.00 30.85 -10.68
C GLY A 43 0.90 30.41 -9.21
N THR A 44 0.75 31.35 -8.29
CA THR A 44 0.73 31.09 -6.84
C THR A 44 -0.63 30.61 -6.32
N ILE A 45 -1.71 30.88 -7.05
CA ILE A 45 -3.09 30.62 -6.59
C ILE A 45 -3.65 29.32 -7.18
N ARG A 46 -3.41 29.09 -8.48
CA ARG A 46 -4.01 27.96 -9.21
C ARG A 46 -2.96 26.89 -9.45
N LYS A 47 -3.37 25.64 -9.27
CA LYS A 47 -2.57 24.45 -9.64
C LYS A 47 -2.02 24.61 -11.06
N ALA A 48 -0.73 24.32 -11.21
CA ALA A 48 -0.07 24.40 -12.51
C ALA A 48 -0.74 23.45 -13.50
N HIS A 49 -1.01 23.90 -14.71
CA HIS A 49 -1.60 23.07 -15.76
C HIS A 49 -1.19 23.57 -17.14
N PHE A 50 -1.22 22.68 -18.12
CA PHE A 50 -1.11 23.07 -19.53
C PHE A 50 -2.48 23.43 -20.10
N ALA A 51 -2.48 24.29 -21.10
CA ALA A 51 -3.67 24.64 -21.88
C ALA A 51 -3.28 24.91 -23.33
N HIS A 52 -4.17 24.63 -24.28
CA HIS A 52 -3.94 25.01 -25.67
C HIS A 52 -3.85 26.53 -25.81
N HIS A 53 -2.96 26.99 -26.71
CA HIS A 53 -2.75 28.42 -26.95
C HIS A 53 -3.94 29.07 -27.69
N SER A 54 -4.52 28.36 -28.67
CA SER A 54 -5.61 28.89 -29.51
C SER A 54 -6.98 28.40 -29.03
N GLN A 55 -7.95 29.31 -28.99
CA GLN A 55 -9.37 28.99 -28.78
C GLN A 55 -10.00 28.22 -29.94
N THR A 56 -9.38 28.26 -31.13
CA THR A 56 -9.85 27.50 -32.31
C THR A 56 -9.39 26.04 -32.29
N ASN A 57 -8.60 25.63 -31.30
CA ASN A 57 -8.15 24.25 -31.19
C ASN A 57 -9.32 23.36 -30.73
N THR A 58 -9.63 22.33 -31.52
CA THR A 58 -10.70 21.36 -31.25
C THR A 58 -10.26 20.23 -30.32
N CYS A 59 -8.98 20.14 -29.97
CA CYS A 59 -8.43 19.12 -29.09
C CYS A 59 -8.86 19.38 -27.64
N SER A 60 -9.64 18.46 -27.10
CA SER A 60 -10.15 18.51 -25.73
C SER A 60 -9.17 17.95 -24.69
N TYR A 61 -7.94 17.58 -25.06
CA TYR A 61 -6.99 16.87 -24.19
C TYR A 61 -6.87 17.48 -22.79
N TYR A 62 -6.64 18.79 -22.68
CA TYR A 62 -6.49 19.44 -21.37
C TYR A 62 -7.79 19.84 -20.69
N ASP A 63 -8.96 19.69 -21.33
CA ASP A 63 -10.24 20.15 -20.81
C ASP A 63 -11.18 19.00 -20.47
N HIS A 64 -11.35 18.09 -21.42
CA HIS A 64 -12.15 16.87 -21.33
C HIS A 64 -11.40 15.73 -22.03
N PRO A 65 -10.33 15.21 -21.41
CA PRO A 65 -9.57 14.11 -21.99
C PRO A 65 -10.45 12.86 -22.09
N ASN A 66 -10.38 12.18 -23.23
CA ASN A 66 -10.98 10.86 -23.39
C ASN A 66 -10.07 9.76 -22.81
N GLU A 67 -10.59 8.54 -22.75
CA GLU A 67 -9.88 7.36 -22.25
C GLU A 67 -8.50 7.16 -22.89
N SER A 68 -8.43 7.21 -24.23
CA SER A 68 -7.18 7.00 -24.96
C SER A 68 -6.14 8.08 -24.65
N GLN A 69 -6.58 9.32 -24.43
CA GLN A 69 -5.72 10.44 -24.07
C GLN A 69 -5.16 10.29 -22.64
N ILE A 70 -5.97 9.86 -21.68
CA ILE A 70 -5.53 9.56 -20.30
C ILE A 70 -4.56 8.38 -20.30
N HIS A 71 -4.90 7.31 -21.04
CA HIS A 71 -4.04 6.13 -21.19
C HIS A 71 -2.67 6.50 -21.76
N LYS A 72 -2.64 7.30 -22.83
CA LYS A 72 -1.40 7.79 -23.45
C LYS A 72 -0.55 8.64 -22.51
N ASP A 73 -1.17 9.53 -21.74
CA ASP A 73 -0.48 10.36 -20.75
C ASP A 73 0.16 9.52 -19.65
N ALA A 74 -0.58 8.54 -19.10
CA ALA A 74 -0.08 7.64 -18.08
C ALA A 74 1.09 6.77 -18.58
N LYS A 75 1.07 6.29 -19.84
CA LYS A 75 2.21 5.58 -20.43
C LYS A 75 3.47 6.43 -20.47
N LEU A 76 3.34 7.68 -20.93
CA LEU A 76 4.47 8.61 -21.02
C LEU A 76 5.01 8.97 -19.64
N LEU A 77 4.12 9.18 -18.67
CA LEU A 77 4.50 9.43 -17.28
C LEU A 77 5.27 8.23 -16.68
N MET A 78 4.77 7.01 -16.87
CA MET A 78 5.44 5.79 -16.40
C MET A 78 6.83 5.64 -17.06
N ALA A 79 6.93 5.82 -18.38
CA ALA A 79 8.20 5.75 -19.10
C ALA A 79 9.20 6.83 -18.62
N LYS A 80 8.73 8.05 -18.34
CA LYS A 80 9.55 9.11 -17.75
C LYS A 80 10.10 8.69 -16.39
N MET A 81 9.24 8.22 -15.48
CA MET A 81 9.65 7.81 -14.14
C MET A 81 10.70 6.68 -14.16
N LEU A 82 10.52 5.71 -15.06
CA LEU A 82 11.49 4.62 -15.26
C LEU A 82 12.82 5.12 -15.85
N THR A 83 12.76 6.04 -16.81
CA THR A 83 13.96 6.64 -17.43
C THR A 83 14.77 7.44 -16.40
N GLU A 84 14.09 8.18 -15.54
CA GLU A 84 14.67 8.92 -14.41
C GLU A 84 15.04 8.02 -13.23
N LYS A 85 14.82 6.71 -13.35
CA LYS A 85 15.11 5.69 -12.33
C LYS A 85 14.49 6.01 -10.97
N LYS A 86 13.27 6.57 -10.97
CA LYS A 86 12.50 6.81 -9.74
C LYS A 86 12.27 5.48 -9.03
N LEU A 87 12.38 5.46 -7.70
CA LEU A 87 12.09 4.25 -6.92
C LEU A 87 10.59 4.01 -6.93
N LEU A 88 10.15 3.04 -7.72
CA LEU A 88 8.76 2.62 -7.80
C LEU A 88 8.55 1.38 -6.94
N GLN A 89 7.52 1.40 -6.12
CA GLN A 89 7.05 0.25 -5.34
C GLN A 89 5.59 -0.02 -5.70
N PHE A 90 5.28 -1.27 -6.02
CA PHE A 90 3.94 -1.64 -6.45
C PHE A 90 3.14 -2.25 -5.29
N CYS A 91 2.01 -1.64 -4.97
CA CYS A 91 1.12 -2.07 -3.89
C CYS A 91 -0.13 -2.74 -4.46
N TRP A 92 -0.77 -3.60 -3.69
CA TRP A 92 -2.02 -4.25 -4.07
C TRP A 92 -3.04 -4.19 -2.95
N ASP A 93 -4.28 -3.89 -3.31
CA ASP A 93 -5.38 -4.11 -2.38
C ASP A 93 -5.77 -5.59 -2.39
N CYS A 94 -5.58 -6.25 -1.24
CA CYS A 94 -6.13 -7.58 -1.04
C CYS A 94 -7.63 -7.49 -0.76
N LEU A 95 -8.44 -8.05 -1.66
CA LEU A 95 -9.90 -8.12 -1.49
C LEU A 95 -10.34 -8.82 -0.19
N ASN A 96 -9.54 -9.77 0.32
CA ASN A 96 -9.86 -10.54 1.53
C ASN A 96 -9.39 -9.85 2.83
N CYS A 97 -8.29 -9.10 2.79
CA CYS A 97 -7.75 -8.43 3.98
C CYS A 97 -8.39 -7.05 4.23
N GLY A 98 -9.14 -6.52 3.26
CA GLY A 98 -9.65 -5.16 3.29
C GLY A 98 -8.52 -4.12 3.30
N SER A 99 -8.88 -2.85 3.53
CA SER A 99 -7.96 -1.71 3.56
C SER A 99 -7.06 -1.64 4.80
N GLN A 100 -6.93 -2.71 5.59
CA GLN A 100 -5.95 -2.77 6.68
C GLN A 100 -4.55 -3.02 6.10
N ALA A 101 -4.02 -1.98 5.46
CA ALA A 101 -2.92 -2.05 4.50
C ALA A 101 -1.51 -2.25 5.07
N TYR A 102 -1.30 -2.41 6.38
CA TYR A 102 -0.05 -1.87 6.94
C TYR A 102 0.95 -2.80 7.59
N VAL A 103 0.88 -4.12 7.44
CA VAL A 103 1.95 -4.94 8.06
C VAL A 103 2.59 -6.00 7.17
N PHE A 104 1.91 -6.52 6.16
CA PHE A 104 2.38 -7.75 5.50
C PHE A 104 2.18 -7.80 3.98
N GLN A 105 2.04 -6.65 3.31
CA GLN A 105 2.03 -6.61 1.85
C GLN A 105 3.47 -6.52 1.34
N ASP A 106 3.95 -7.59 0.70
CA ASP A 106 5.16 -7.53 -0.11
C ASP A 106 4.90 -6.56 -1.27
N CYS A 107 5.40 -5.34 -1.20
CA CYS A 107 5.31 -4.39 -2.30
C CYS A 107 6.65 -4.41 -3.07
N PRO A 108 6.76 -5.11 -4.21
CA PRO A 108 8.04 -5.21 -4.91
C PRO A 108 8.44 -3.86 -5.47
N SER A 109 9.72 -3.58 -5.31
CA SER A 109 10.36 -2.41 -5.91
C SER A 109 11.05 -2.77 -7.22
N ILE A 110 11.14 -1.80 -8.12
CA ILE A 110 11.95 -1.92 -9.33
C ILE A 110 13.42 -1.84 -8.95
N VAL A 111 14.21 -2.84 -9.37
CA VAL A 111 15.66 -2.88 -9.18
C VAL A 111 16.33 -2.52 -10.50
N TYR A 112 16.81 -1.29 -10.62
CA TYR A 112 17.48 -0.82 -11.83
C TYR A 112 18.86 -1.46 -12.01
N LYS A 113 19.21 -1.76 -13.26
CA LYS A 113 20.55 -2.18 -13.69
C LYS A 113 21.13 -1.15 -14.66
N GLU A 114 22.45 -1.18 -14.81
CA GLU A 114 23.12 -0.46 -15.87
C GLU A 114 22.62 -0.96 -17.24
N GLY A 115 22.35 -0.03 -18.17
CA GLY A 115 21.79 -0.34 -19.48
C GLY A 115 20.27 -0.53 -19.52
N ASP A 116 19.55 -0.40 -18.40
CA ASP A 116 18.08 -0.41 -18.42
C ASP A 116 17.53 0.76 -19.26
N GLN A 117 16.56 0.47 -20.11
CA GLN A 117 15.87 1.42 -20.98
C GLN A 117 14.36 1.23 -20.87
N ALA A 118 13.62 2.34 -20.66
CA ALA A 118 12.17 2.34 -20.72
C ALA A 118 11.71 2.44 -22.18
N VAL A 119 10.88 1.50 -22.62
CA VAL A 119 10.39 1.41 -24.00
C VAL A 119 8.87 1.43 -23.99
N LEU A 120 8.29 2.36 -24.75
CA LEU A 120 6.84 2.43 -24.98
C LEU A 120 6.42 1.42 -26.03
N GLU A 121 5.24 0.83 -25.86
CA GLU A 121 4.62 -0.10 -26.82
C GLU A 121 5.57 -1.24 -27.23
N TYR A 122 6.31 -1.78 -26.25
CA TYR A 122 7.28 -2.84 -26.49
C TYR A 122 6.58 -4.09 -27.04
N ARG A 123 7.01 -4.51 -28.22
CA ARG A 123 6.48 -5.68 -28.92
C ARG A 123 7.36 -6.88 -28.66
N ASP A 124 6.75 -7.98 -28.20
CA ASP A 124 7.43 -9.27 -28.09
C ASP A 124 8.09 -9.64 -29.43
N PRO A 125 9.35 -10.12 -29.44
CA PRO A 125 10.01 -10.54 -30.68
C PRO A 125 9.25 -11.61 -31.47
N ASN A 126 8.41 -12.41 -30.80
CA ASN A 126 7.57 -13.42 -31.44
C ASN A 126 6.14 -12.94 -31.71
N ASN A 127 5.87 -11.64 -31.58
CA ASN A 127 4.56 -11.01 -31.76
C ASN A 127 3.43 -11.59 -30.90
N LYS A 128 3.73 -12.20 -29.75
CA LYS A 128 2.71 -12.81 -28.88
C LYS A 128 1.96 -11.80 -28.02
N TRP A 129 2.58 -10.66 -27.73
CA TRP A 129 2.01 -9.61 -26.89
C TRP A 129 2.69 -8.26 -27.17
N VAL A 130 2.05 -7.19 -26.73
CA VAL A 130 2.59 -5.82 -26.73
C VAL A 130 2.37 -5.27 -25.31
N ALA A 131 3.42 -4.73 -24.71
CA ALA A 131 3.36 -4.05 -23.43
C ALA A 131 3.21 -2.55 -23.64
N ASP A 132 2.36 -1.91 -22.84
CA ASP A 132 2.24 -0.45 -22.86
C ASP A 132 3.57 0.25 -22.54
N VAL A 133 4.26 -0.22 -21.49
CA VAL A 133 5.62 0.19 -21.13
C VAL A 133 6.43 -1.03 -20.69
N ALA A 134 7.67 -1.15 -21.13
CA ALA A 134 8.59 -2.18 -20.66
C ALA A 134 9.93 -1.57 -20.21
N LEU A 135 10.53 -2.15 -19.18
CA LEU A 135 11.93 -1.91 -18.84
C LEU A 135 12.77 -3.02 -19.45
N VAL A 136 13.65 -2.68 -20.38
CA VAL A 136 14.44 -3.61 -21.20
C VAL A 136 15.92 -3.43 -20.87
N ASN A 137 16.68 -4.54 -20.84
CA ASN A 137 18.12 -4.54 -20.64
C ASN A 137 18.75 -5.52 -21.64
N ASN A 138 19.68 -5.04 -22.48
CA ASN A 138 20.34 -5.88 -23.50
C ASN A 138 19.36 -6.63 -24.42
N GLY A 139 18.24 -6.00 -24.77
CA GLY A 139 17.17 -6.59 -25.61
C GLY A 139 16.23 -7.55 -24.87
N GLU A 140 16.47 -7.83 -23.58
CA GLU A 140 15.61 -8.67 -22.76
C GLU A 140 14.69 -7.84 -21.86
N VAL A 141 13.42 -8.23 -21.81
CA VAL A 141 12.42 -7.57 -20.97
C VAL A 141 12.60 -7.99 -19.52
N ARG A 142 12.73 -7.00 -18.63
CA ARG A 142 12.87 -7.22 -17.19
C ARG A 142 11.59 -6.95 -16.41
N TYR A 143 10.84 -5.93 -16.81
CA TYR A 143 9.57 -5.56 -16.20
C TYR A 143 8.60 -5.09 -17.27
N ILE A 144 7.32 -5.41 -17.10
CA ILE A 144 6.24 -4.94 -17.97
C ILE A 144 5.22 -4.18 -17.12
N PHE A 145 4.75 -3.06 -17.65
CA PHE A 145 3.71 -2.23 -17.06
C PHE A 145 2.60 -2.05 -18.09
N GLU A 146 1.44 -2.60 -17.79
CA GLU A 146 0.21 -2.40 -18.55
C GLU A 146 -0.57 -1.26 -17.91
N ILE A 147 -1.01 -0.30 -18.72
CA ILE A 147 -1.79 0.82 -18.23
C ILE A 147 -3.26 0.48 -18.51
N LYS A 148 -4.07 0.45 -17.46
CA LYS A 148 -5.51 0.18 -17.54
C LYS A 148 -6.26 1.50 -17.43
N HIS A 149 -7.24 1.71 -18.31
CA HIS A 149 -8.25 2.75 -18.08
C HIS A 149 -9.60 2.11 -17.77
N THR A 150 -10.26 1.45 -18.74
CA THR A 150 -11.49 0.67 -18.46
C THR A 150 -11.25 -0.84 -18.46
N HIS A 151 -10.51 -1.36 -19.43
CA HIS A 151 -10.37 -2.81 -19.64
C HIS A 151 -9.05 -3.33 -19.09
N ALA A 152 -9.13 -4.39 -18.29
CA ALA A 152 -7.95 -5.09 -17.81
C ALA A 152 -7.31 -5.93 -18.91
N THR A 153 -6.01 -6.11 -18.80
CA THR A 153 -5.18 -6.96 -19.64
C THR A 153 -5.42 -8.42 -19.31
N ILE A 154 -5.90 -9.18 -20.29
CA ILE A 154 -6.30 -10.58 -20.13
C ILE A 154 -5.22 -11.61 -20.52
N SER A 155 -4.05 -11.19 -21.02
CA SER A 155 -3.10 -12.15 -21.59
C SER A 155 -2.27 -12.90 -20.53
N THR A 156 -2.11 -14.19 -20.79
CA THR A 156 -1.43 -15.17 -19.92
C THR A 156 -0.02 -15.51 -20.39
N VAL A 157 0.41 -14.96 -21.52
CA VAL A 157 1.68 -15.31 -22.19
C VAL A 157 2.81 -14.31 -21.93
N ARG A 158 2.55 -13.24 -21.18
CA ARG A 158 3.57 -12.24 -20.82
C ARG A 158 4.55 -12.79 -19.78
N PRO A 159 5.86 -12.52 -19.92
CA PRO A 159 6.82 -12.88 -18.89
C PRO A 159 6.56 -12.08 -17.61
N GLU A 160 6.84 -12.71 -16.47
CA GLU A 160 6.86 -12.03 -15.17
C GLU A 160 8.24 -11.40 -14.92
N PRO A 161 8.33 -10.33 -14.09
CA PRO A 161 7.23 -9.63 -13.43
C PRO A 161 6.49 -8.66 -14.36
N TRP A 162 5.15 -8.65 -14.27
CA TRP A 162 4.36 -7.59 -14.88
C TRP A 162 3.22 -7.05 -13.99
N PHE A 163 2.99 -5.76 -14.13
CA PHE A 163 2.06 -4.97 -13.33
C PHE A 163 0.97 -4.37 -14.22
N GLU A 164 -0.22 -4.15 -13.66
CA GLU A 164 -1.30 -3.41 -14.31
C GLU A 164 -1.63 -2.20 -13.47
N VAL A 165 -1.59 -1.01 -14.03
CA VAL A 165 -1.68 0.26 -13.32
C VAL A 165 -2.89 1.03 -13.81
N ASP A 166 -3.76 1.47 -12.91
CA ASP A 166 -4.88 2.34 -13.30
C ASP A 166 -4.36 3.72 -13.74
N ALA A 167 -4.66 4.12 -14.96
CA ALA A 167 -4.11 5.30 -15.62
C ALA A 167 -4.44 6.59 -14.86
N LYS A 168 -5.71 6.73 -14.46
CA LYS A 168 -6.21 7.95 -13.83
C LYS A 168 -5.65 8.07 -12.41
N ASN A 169 -5.80 7.02 -11.61
CA ASN A 169 -5.28 6.97 -10.25
C ASN A 169 -3.76 7.19 -10.22
N PHE A 170 -3.02 6.61 -11.16
CA PHE A 170 -1.58 6.82 -11.27
C PHE A 170 -1.23 8.28 -11.53
N ILE A 171 -1.86 8.93 -12.53
CA ILE A 171 -1.62 10.34 -12.82
C ILE A 171 -1.98 11.23 -11.61
N GLU A 172 -3.13 10.99 -10.97
CA GLU A 172 -3.57 11.75 -9.79
C GLU A 172 -2.57 11.62 -8.64
N LYS A 173 -2.16 10.40 -8.29
CA LYS A 173 -1.19 10.15 -7.22
C LYS A 173 0.15 10.84 -7.46
N ILE A 174 0.69 10.75 -8.67
CA ILE A 174 1.97 11.41 -8.99
C ILE A 174 1.84 12.93 -8.94
N ASN A 175 0.72 13.48 -9.40
CA ASN A 175 0.46 14.91 -9.30
C ASN A 175 0.31 15.38 -7.85
N ASP A 176 -0.32 14.57 -6.98
CA ASP A 176 -0.43 14.86 -5.55
C ASP A 176 0.95 14.84 -4.88
N TYR A 177 1.80 13.86 -5.20
CA TYR A 177 3.19 13.83 -4.75
C TYR A 177 3.97 15.08 -5.19
N ASP A 178 3.81 15.50 -6.45
CA ASP A 178 4.55 16.64 -6.99
C ASP A 178 4.02 17.99 -6.50
N SER A 179 2.71 18.10 -6.27
CA SER A 179 2.06 19.35 -5.88
C SER A 179 2.09 19.62 -4.38
N ASN A 180 2.54 18.66 -3.56
CA ASN A 180 2.68 18.87 -2.13
C ASN A 180 3.70 19.98 -1.84
N THR A 181 3.22 21.07 -1.23
CA THR A 181 4.01 22.25 -0.91
C THR A 181 4.59 22.24 0.50
N ASP A 182 4.29 21.20 1.29
CA ASP A 182 4.86 21.05 2.62
C ASP A 182 6.39 20.96 2.51
N PRO A 183 7.15 21.90 3.10
CA PRO A 183 8.61 21.88 3.03
C PRO A 183 9.23 20.58 3.51
N GLU A 184 8.65 19.93 4.55
CA GLU A 184 9.14 18.66 5.09
C GLU A 184 8.93 17.54 4.06
N PHE A 185 7.76 17.52 3.41
CA PHE A 185 7.49 16.55 2.35
C PHE A 185 8.37 16.78 1.12
N ILE A 186 8.62 18.04 0.73
CA ILE A 186 9.52 18.37 -0.37
C ILE A 186 10.93 17.86 -0.09
N GLU A 187 11.43 18.05 1.14
CA GLU A 187 12.73 17.54 1.55
C GLU A 187 12.78 16.02 1.44
N ILE A 188 11.79 15.32 1.99
CA ILE A 188 11.67 13.85 1.90
C ILE A 188 11.60 13.38 0.44
N ARG A 189 10.79 14.02 -0.40
CA ARG A 189 10.63 13.68 -1.82
C ARG A 189 11.92 13.89 -2.62
N ASN A 190 12.72 14.88 -2.25
CA ASN A 190 13.99 15.16 -2.90
C ASN A 190 15.11 14.21 -2.45
N GLN A 191 14.87 13.34 -1.46
CA GLN A 191 15.81 12.29 -1.10
C GLN A 191 15.90 11.26 -2.22
N VAL A 192 17.10 10.73 -2.43
CA VAL A 192 17.38 9.68 -3.44
C VAL A 192 16.50 8.44 -3.21
N ASP A 193 16.12 8.21 -1.95
CA ASP A 193 15.40 7.03 -1.50
C ASP A 193 13.87 7.22 -1.44
N PHE A 194 13.32 8.32 -1.98
CA PHE A 194 11.87 8.52 -2.00
C PHE A 194 11.17 7.47 -2.88
N ILE A 195 10.26 6.72 -2.26
CA ILE A 195 9.52 5.63 -2.90
C ILE A 195 8.15 6.13 -3.38
N TYR A 196 7.91 6.02 -4.68
CA TYR A 196 6.59 6.22 -5.27
C TYR A 196 5.79 4.92 -5.18
N ASN A 197 4.71 4.96 -4.39
CA ASN A 197 3.78 3.84 -4.28
C ASN A 197 2.80 3.88 -5.46
N VAL A 198 2.80 2.81 -6.26
CA VAL A 198 1.95 2.65 -7.43
C VAL A 198 0.97 1.51 -7.19
N ASP A 199 -0.32 1.78 -7.33
CA ASP A 199 -1.33 0.73 -7.17
C ASP A 199 -1.33 -0.17 -8.39
N CYS A 200 -1.14 -1.46 -8.17
CA CYS A 200 -1.28 -2.48 -9.18
C CYS A 200 -2.67 -3.11 -9.07
N THR A 201 -3.47 -2.95 -10.13
CA THR A 201 -4.88 -3.38 -10.18
C THR A 201 -5.06 -4.77 -10.78
N ARG A 202 -3.98 -5.45 -11.17
CA ARG A 202 -4.04 -6.78 -11.80
C ARG A 202 -4.66 -7.81 -10.85
N GLN A 203 -5.83 -8.32 -11.22
CA GLN A 203 -6.74 -9.11 -10.37
C GLN A 203 -6.52 -10.64 -10.41
N ASN A 204 -5.44 -11.15 -11.02
CA ASN A 204 -5.31 -12.60 -11.22
C ASN A 204 -5.38 -13.37 -9.90
N ILE A 205 -6.25 -14.40 -9.84
CA ILE A 205 -6.73 -15.21 -8.69
C ILE A 205 -5.64 -15.84 -7.81
N LYS A 206 -4.37 -15.73 -8.22
CA LYS A 206 -3.21 -16.30 -7.53
C LYS A 206 -2.31 -15.20 -6.96
N ARG A 207 -2.82 -14.31 -6.10
CA ARG A 207 -2.00 -13.23 -5.54
C ARG A 207 -1.96 -13.09 -4.02
N TYR A 208 -0.75 -12.75 -3.61
CA TYR A 208 -0.14 -12.59 -2.29
C TYR A 208 -0.99 -11.78 -1.32
N CYS A 209 -1.79 -12.47 -0.53
CA CYS A 209 -2.08 -12.02 0.81
C CYS A 209 -1.73 -13.17 1.73
N TYR A 210 -1.29 -12.87 2.94
CA TYR A 210 -1.10 -13.88 3.96
C TYR A 210 -2.37 -14.76 4.06
N GLY A 211 -2.25 -16.05 3.74
CA GLY A 211 -3.38 -17.00 3.70
C GLY A 211 -4.00 -17.28 2.32
N SER A 212 -3.60 -16.60 1.23
CA SER A 212 -3.99 -16.98 -0.14
C SER A 212 -2.92 -17.86 -0.80
N PHE A 213 -3.36 -18.93 -1.44
CA PHE A 213 -2.55 -20.04 -1.96
C PHE A 213 -1.63 -19.70 -3.15
N CYS A 214 -0.66 -18.79 -2.97
CA CYS A 214 0.13 -18.24 -4.09
C CYS A 214 1.64 -18.47 -3.98
N TYR A 215 2.10 -19.12 -2.92
CA TYR A 215 3.48 -19.64 -2.79
C TYR A 215 3.84 -20.76 -3.79
N LYS A 216 2.95 -21.10 -4.74
CA LYS A 216 3.03 -22.30 -5.60
C LYS A 216 3.66 -22.07 -6.98
N GLU A 217 3.98 -20.84 -7.39
CA GLU A 217 4.49 -20.57 -8.75
C GLU A 217 6.03 -20.48 -8.82
N LYS A 218 6.62 -21.02 -9.90
CA LYS A 218 8.09 -21.11 -10.04
C LYS A 218 8.79 -19.74 -10.06
N TRP A 219 8.13 -18.70 -10.61
CA TRP A 219 8.73 -17.38 -10.79
C TRP A 219 8.85 -16.58 -9.47
N VAL A 220 8.07 -16.91 -8.44
CA VAL A 220 8.18 -16.29 -7.11
C VAL A 220 9.58 -16.50 -6.51
N ARG A 221 10.22 -17.61 -6.88
CA ARG A 221 11.60 -17.94 -6.51
C ARG A 221 12.65 -17.02 -7.15
N CYS A 222 12.26 -16.16 -8.09
CA CYS A 222 13.14 -15.25 -8.82
C CYS A 222 13.09 -13.80 -8.30
N ILE A 223 12.31 -13.53 -7.25
CA ILE A 223 12.30 -12.21 -6.61
C ILE A 223 13.62 -12.01 -5.84
N PRO A 224 14.39 -10.93 -6.08
CA PRO A 224 15.63 -10.65 -5.36
C PRO A 224 15.39 -10.52 -3.84
N GLY A 225 16.11 -11.30 -3.02
CA GLY A 225 15.97 -11.33 -1.55
C GLY A 225 15.70 -12.72 -0.93
N TYR A 226 15.41 -13.73 -1.76
CA TYR A 226 14.97 -15.08 -1.33
C TYR A 226 16.11 -16.11 -1.05
N ASP A 227 17.31 -15.68 -0.63
CA ASP A 227 18.50 -16.55 -0.71
C ASP A 227 18.50 -17.74 0.30
N LYS A 228 18.78 -18.96 -0.21
CA LYS A 228 18.61 -20.29 0.46
C LYS A 228 19.70 -20.68 1.46
N LYS A 229 20.39 -19.74 2.11
CA LYS A 229 21.62 -20.04 2.87
C LYS A 229 21.41 -20.42 4.34
N GLN A 230 20.48 -21.32 4.66
CA GLN A 230 20.43 -21.96 5.99
C GLN A 230 20.65 -23.47 5.89
N LYS A 231 21.68 -23.96 6.61
CA LYS A 231 22.35 -25.25 6.42
C LYS A 231 21.64 -26.46 7.06
N ASP A 232 20.49 -26.28 7.74
CA ASP A 232 19.81 -27.35 8.51
C ASP A 232 18.28 -27.40 8.25
N ASN A 233 17.84 -27.45 6.99
CA ASN A 233 16.40 -27.42 6.68
C ASN A 233 15.75 -28.80 6.84
N TYR A 234 15.15 -29.12 8.00
CA TYR A 234 14.17 -30.20 8.13
C TYR A 234 12.85 -29.70 8.73
N CYS A 235 11.74 -30.33 8.35
CA CYS A 235 10.43 -30.00 8.90
C CYS A 235 10.32 -30.45 10.37
N LEU A 236 9.98 -29.57 11.31
CA LEU A 236 9.76 -29.84 12.73
C LEU A 236 8.69 -30.91 12.98
N ILE A 237 7.69 -31.04 12.10
CA ILE A 237 6.60 -32.01 12.23
C ILE A 237 6.96 -33.35 11.56
N CYS A 238 7.24 -33.33 10.26
CA CYS A 238 7.50 -34.55 9.48
C CYS A 238 8.97 -35.00 9.49
N LYS A 239 9.89 -34.19 10.02
CA LYS A 239 11.37 -34.40 10.03
C LYS A 239 12.03 -34.64 8.67
N LYS A 240 11.30 -34.48 7.55
CA LYS A 240 11.86 -34.55 6.20
C LYS A 240 12.88 -33.43 6.01
N THR A 241 14.09 -33.79 5.57
CA THR A 241 15.23 -32.91 5.26
C THR A 241 15.16 -32.34 3.84
N GLU A 242 14.34 -32.95 2.99
CA GLU A 242 13.98 -32.44 1.67
C GLU A 242 12.51 -32.06 1.72
N TYR A 243 12.24 -30.79 2.00
CA TYR A 243 10.88 -30.26 1.95
C TYR A 243 10.91 -28.82 1.45
N GLU A 244 9.83 -28.40 0.79
CA GLU A 244 9.66 -27.00 0.41
C GLU A 244 9.17 -26.24 1.66
N PRO A 245 9.97 -25.35 2.26
CA PRO A 245 9.50 -24.52 3.35
C PRO A 245 8.44 -23.56 2.83
N THR A 246 7.26 -23.57 3.43
CA THR A 246 6.32 -22.47 3.29
C THR A 246 6.77 -21.38 4.26
N SER A 247 7.35 -20.30 3.74
CA SER A 247 7.60 -19.10 4.57
C SER A 247 6.28 -18.40 4.85
N ASP A 248 6.07 -18.00 6.09
CA ASP A 248 4.96 -17.11 6.47
C ASP A 248 5.38 -15.63 6.43
N GLY A 249 6.60 -15.34 5.96
CA GLY A 249 7.09 -14.02 5.53
C GLY A 249 7.27 -12.97 6.64
N CYS A 250 6.74 -13.17 7.85
CA CYS A 250 6.42 -12.03 8.71
C CYS A 250 6.62 -12.19 10.21
N THR A 251 7.52 -13.06 10.68
CA THR A 251 7.99 -12.97 12.07
C THR A 251 9.51 -12.96 12.17
N SER A 252 10.05 -12.09 13.03
CA SER A 252 11.46 -12.09 13.46
C SER A 252 11.92 -13.46 14.00
N LYS A 253 10.97 -14.34 14.36
CA LYS A 253 11.19 -15.73 14.78
C LYS A 253 11.69 -16.64 13.64
N PHE A 254 11.29 -16.42 12.38
CA PHE A 254 11.80 -17.21 11.25
C PHE A 254 13.14 -16.71 10.69
N GLN A 255 13.42 -15.40 10.75
CA GLN A 255 14.77 -14.90 10.47
C GLN A 255 15.80 -15.52 11.44
N ASN A 256 15.35 -15.91 12.64
CA ASN A 256 16.11 -16.68 13.62
C ASN A 256 16.02 -18.22 13.46
N GLY A 257 15.27 -18.73 12.47
CA GLY A 257 15.21 -20.15 12.15
C GLY A 257 14.30 -21.03 13.03
N GLU A 258 13.37 -20.44 13.79
CA GLU A 258 12.60 -21.13 14.85
C GLU A 258 11.40 -21.97 14.36
N ILE A 259 10.88 -21.75 13.16
CA ILE A 259 9.75 -22.50 12.63
C ILE A 259 10.16 -23.11 11.27
N ARG A 260 9.94 -24.40 11.10
CA ARG A 260 10.32 -25.16 9.90
C ARG A 260 9.23 -26.22 9.65
N VAL A 261 8.17 -25.97 8.89
CA VAL A 261 7.10 -26.99 8.69
C VAL A 261 6.89 -27.27 7.20
N CYS A 262 6.74 -28.55 6.84
CA CYS A 262 6.53 -29.02 5.47
C CYS A 262 5.08 -28.86 5.02
N PHE A 263 4.89 -28.66 3.72
CA PHE A 263 3.59 -28.52 3.08
C PHE A 263 2.61 -29.66 3.43
N ASP A 264 3.07 -30.92 3.34
CA ASP A 264 2.27 -32.11 3.71
C ASP A 264 1.76 -32.08 5.15
N CYS A 265 2.44 -31.35 6.03
CA CYS A 265 2.05 -31.18 7.42
C CYS A 265 1.11 -30.00 7.65
N ILE A 266 1.08 -29.01 6.76
CA ILE A 266 0.18 -27.85 6.87
C ILE A 266 -1.20 -28.19 6.29
N GLU A 267 -1.27 -28.87 5.13
CA GLU A 267 -2.56 -29.22 4.48
C GLU A 267 -3.41 -30.20 5.28
N LYS A 268 -2.81 -30.97 6.18
CA LYS A 268 -3.56 -31.82 7.09
C LYS A 268 -4.20 -30.92 8.15
N ASP A 269 -5.46 -30.56 7.98
CA ASP A 269 -6.32 -29.69 8.83
C ASP A 269 -6.20 -29.95 10.36
N THR A 270 -5.78 -31.15 10.75
CA THR A 270 -5.44 -31.53 12.13
C THR A 270 -4.20 -30.81 12.71
N TYR A 271 -3.32 -30.27 11.88
CA TYR A 271 -2.05 -29.67 12.28
C TYR A 271 -2.09 -28.17 12.42
N GLU A 272 -2.96 -27.45 11.71
CA GLU A 272 -3.18 -26.02 12.00
C GLU A 272 -3.67 -25.85 13.46
N LYS A 273 -4.60 -26.72 13.91
CA LYS A 273 -5.03 -26.80 15.31
C LYS A 273 -3.90 -27.20 16.27
N LYS A 274 -2.98 -28.09 15.87
CA LYS A 274 -1.81 -28.46 16.70
C LYS A 274 -0.78 -27.33 16.78
N ILE A 275 -0.48 -26.65 15.68
CA ILE A 275 0.42 -25.49 15.61
C ILE A 275 -0.16 -24.38 16.50
N ARG A 276 -1.44 -24.04 16.33
CA ARG A 276 -2.14 -23.08 17.22
C ARG A 276 -2.07 -23.51 18.69
N LYS A 277 -2.24 -24.80 19.02
CA LYS A 277 -2.10 -25.32 20.41
C LYS A 277 -0.67 -25.28 20.94
N MET A 278 0.33 -25.59 20.12
CA MET A 278 1.74 -25.58 20.49
C MET A 278 2.18 -24.16 20.89
N PHE A 279 1.69 -23.16 20.17
CA PHE A 279 2.05 -21.75 20.41
C PHE A 279 1.08 -21.00 21.32
N ALA A 280 -0.15 -21.50 21.56
CA ALA A 280 -1.06 -20.94 22.56
C ALA A 280 -0.59 -21.17 24.00
N ASN A 281 0.21 -22.21 24.25
CA ASN A 281 0.74 -22.52 25.59
C ASN A 281 1.96 -21.69 25.99
N ASP A 282 2.65 -21.05 25.03
CA ASP A 282 3.76 -20.13 25.32
C ASP A 282 3.26 -18.73 25.75
N ILE A 283 1.97 -18.42 25.54
CA ILE A 283 1.36 -17.16 25.97
C ILE A 283 0.94 -17.22 27.45
N THR A 284 0.69 -18.42 27.99
CA THR A 284 0.19 -18.58 29.37
C THR A 284 1.27 -18.66 30.44
N THR A 285 2.56 -18.65 30.09
CA THR A 285 3.66 -18.74 31.07
C THR A 285 4.25 -17.39 31.50
N THR A 286 3.70 -16.25 31.03
CA THR A 286 4.08 -14.91 31.53
C THR A 286 2.94 -14.20 32.25
N THR A 287 2.10 -14.94 32.98
CA THR A 287 1.22 -14.34 33.99
C THR A 287 1.83 -14.62 35.37
N ARG A 288 2.64 -13.68 35.85
CA ARG A 288 2.95 -13.61 37.28
C ARG A 288 1.63 -13.46 38.03
N THR A 289 1.31 -14.44 38.86
CA THR A 289 0.28 -14.37 39.88
C THR A 289 0.59 -13.19 40.79
N ILE A 290 -0.09 -12.06 40.62
CA ILE A 290 -0.21 -11.04 41.66
C ILE A 290 -1.52 -11.35 42.37
N THR A 291 -1.42 -12.06 43.50
CA THR A 291 -2.46 -12.04 44.52
C THR A 291 -2.51 -10.63 45.09
N GLY A 292 -3.43 -9.82 44.58
CA GLY A 292 -3.72 -8.47 45.07
C GLY A 292 -5.15 -8.41 45.55
N GLU A 293 -5.31 -8.12 46.84
CA GLU A 293 -6.57 -7.97 47.56
C GLU A 293 -7.51 -6.93 46.93
N ASN A 294 -8.81 -7.10 47.20
CA ASN A 294 -9.92 -6.28 46.72
C ASN A 294 -9.66 -4.76 46.76
N ILE A 295 -9.46 -4.13 45.60
CA ILE A 295 -9.26 -2.67 45.46
C ILE A 295 -10.58 -1.90 45.33
N TYR A 296 -11.72 -2.57 45.15
CA TYR A 296 -12.99 -1.87 44.94
C TYR A 296 -13.75 -1.63 46.24
N THR A 297 -13.97 -0.35 46.54
CA THR A 297 -14.83 0.10 47.63
C THR A 297 -16.29 -0.32 47.35
N LYS A 298 -17.14 -0.27 48.39
CA LYS A 298 -18.57 -0.55 48.24
C LYS A 298 -19.26 0.41 47.26
N GLU A 299 -18.77 1.64 47.16
CA GLU A 299 -19.24 2.65 46.21
C GLU A 299 -18.81 2.34 44.77
N ASP A 300 -17.59 1.83 44.55
CA ASP A 300 -17.14 1.38 43.22
C ASP A 300 -18.02 0.23 42.69
N LYS A 301 -18.43 -0.68 43.58
CA LYS A 301 -19.32 -1.80 43.23
C LYS A 301 -20.76 -1.36 42.92
N GLU A 302 -21.23 -0.27 43.52
CA GLU A 302 -22.53 0.34 43.21
C GLU A 302 -22.50 1.17 41.92
N LEU A 303 -21.36 1.79 41.60
CA LEU A 303 -21.15 2.50 40.33
C LEU A 303 -21.13 1.53 39.14
N LEU A 304 -20.46 0.38 39.30
CA LEU A 304 -20.37 -0.68 38.28
C LEU A 304 -21.74 -1.28 37.91
N LYS A 305 -22.71 -1.29 38.84
CA LYS A 305 -24.10 -1.74 38.56
C LYS A 305 -24.91 -0.77 37.70
N LYS A 306 -24.47 0.48 37.56
CA LYS A 306 -25.15 1.53 36.78
C LYS A 306 -24.61 1.69 35.36
N ILE A 307 -23.59 0.91 35.00
CA ILE A 307 -23.05 0.83 33.63
C ILE A 307 -23.99 -0.08 32.82
N PRO A 308 -24.51 0.34 31.66
CA PRO A 308 -25.24 -0.56 30.77
C PRO A 308 -24.31 -1.69 30.33
N SER A 309 -24.57 -2.91 30.81
CA SER A 309 -23.85 -4.09 30.34
C SER A 309 -24.55 -4.62 29.07
N LEU A 310 -23.95 -4.40 27.90
CA LEU A 310 -24.36 -5.11 26.69
C LEU A 310 -23.63 -6.46 26.66
N PHE A 311 -24.15 -7.42 27.42
CA PHE A 311 -23.86 -8.83 27.18
C PHE A 311 -25.00 -9.39 26.34
N ARG A 312 -24.73 -9.92 25.13
CA ARG A 312 -25.63 -10.95 24.60
C ARG A 312 -25.57 -12.17 25.53
N LYS A 313 -26.67 -12.92 25.58
CA LYS A 313 -26.91 -14.14 26.39
C LYS A 313 -25.87 -15.29 26.25
N VAL A 314 -24.72 -15.09 25.60
CA VAL A 314 -23.81 -16.18 25.19
C VAL A 314 -22.31 -15.85 25.32
N GLY A 315 -21.92 -14.88 26.17
CA GLY A 315 -20.54 -14.83 26.70
C GLY A 315 -19.39 -14.56 25.71
N MET A 316 -19.63 -13.91 24.57
CA MET A 316 -18.54 -13.33 23.76
C MET A 316 -18.51 -11.82 23.98
N GLU A 317 -17.32 -11.29 24.28
CA GLU A 317 -17.07 -9.84 24.37
C GLU A 317 -17.11 -9.23 22.96
N ASP A 318 -17.89 -8.16 22.78
CA ASP A 318 -17.87 -7.39 21.54
C ASP A 318 -16.47 -6.74 21.37
N GLN A 319 -15.89 -6.90 20.17
CA GLN A 319 -14.65 -6.19 19.84
C GLN A 319 -14.99 -4.72 19.57
N TRP A 320 -14.55 -3.84 20.45
CA TRP A 320 -14.67 -2.39 20.28
C TRP A 320 -13.91 -1.94 19.02
N LYS A 321 -14.62 -1.68 17.92
CA LYS A 321 -14.07 -0.96 16.77
C LYS A 321 -14.37 0.52 16.94
N GLN A 322 -13.32 1.31 17.13
CA GLN A 322 -13.44 2.77 17.21
C GLN A 322 -13.05 3.37 15.86
N VAL A 323 -13.80 4.39 15.40
CA VAL A 323 -13.45 5.15 14.19
C VAL A 323 -12.16 5.94 14.38
N LEU A 324 -11.87 6.35 15.63
CA LEU A 324 -10.72 7.18 15.97
C LEU A 324 -9.68 6.41 16.79
N CYS A 325 -8.41 6.58 16.43
CA CYS A 325 -7.27 6.03 17.16
C CYS A 325 -7.13 6.66 18.56
N CYS A 326 -6.54 5.92 19.49
CA CYS A 326 -6.21 6.41 20.82
C CYS A 326 -5.24 7.60 20.71
N VAL A 327 -5.61 8.79 21.18
CA VAL A 327 -4.80 10.01 21.11
C VAL A 327 -3.45 9.91 21.82
N GLY A 328 -3.31 9.00 22.79
CA GLY A 328 -2.06 8.78 23.51
C GLY A 328 -1.06 7.81 22.86
N CYS A 329 -1.53 6.83 22.07
CA CYS A 329 -0.66 5.76 21.53
C CYS A 329 -1.05 5.27 20.13
N THR A 330 -1.97 5.98 19.47
CA THR A 330 -2.44 5.75 18.09
C THR A 330 -3.03 4.37 17.79
N ARG A 331 -3.29 3.52 18.79
CA ARG A 331 -3.99 2.24 18.62
C ARG A 331 -5.43 2.46 18.15
N ASN A 332 -5.87 1.72 17.13
CA ASN A 332 -7.23 1.78 16.55
C ASN A 332 -8.17 0.68 17.08
N SER A 333 -7.66 -0.26 17.88
CA SER A 333 -8.45 -1.24 18.63
C SER A 333 -8.19 -1.06 20.13
N TYR A 334 -9.11 -0.40 20.83
CA TYR A 334 -9.04 -0.19 22.26
C TYR A 334 -10.43 0.03 22.84
N SER A 335 -10.60 -0.31 24.11
CA SER A 335 -11.76 0.11 24.88
C SER A 335 -11.59 1.60 25.24
N PRO A 336 -12.48 2.50 24.77
CA PRO A 336 -12.41 3.92 25.12
C PRO A 336 -12.68 4.11 26.61
N VAL A 337 -12.12 5.17 27.17
CA VAL A 337 -12.41 5.54 28.57
C VAL A 337 -13.71 6.33 28.64
N TYR A 338 -14.60 5.91 29.55
CA TYR A 338 -15.86 6.60 29.85
C TYR A 338 -15.75 7.33 31.19
N GLU A 339 -15.72 8.66 31.16
CA GLU A 339 -15.65 9.50 32.36
C GLU A 339 -16.60 10.71 32.17
N ASN A 340 -17.31 11.13 33.22
CA ASN A 340 -18.26 12.25 33.17
C ASN A 340 -19.33 12.16 32.06
N LYS A 341 -19.86 10.95 31.84
CA LYS A 341 -20.88 10.65 30.82
C LYS A 341 -20.45 10.87 29.36
N LYS A 342 -19.14 10.86 29.07
CA LYS A 342 -18.59 11.00 27.72
C LYS A 342 -17.56 9.91 27.43
N TYR A 343 -17.48 9.50 26.16
CA TYR A 343 -16.41 8.62 25.67
C TYR A 343 -15.26 9.46 25.14
N TYR A 344 -14.05 9.06 25.51
CA TYR A 344 -12.82 9.70 25.06
C TYR A 344 -12.02 8.74 24.18
N SER A 345 -11.42 9.28 23.12
CA SER A 345 -10.55 8.56 22.20
C SER A 345 -9.18 8.25 22.80
N VAL A 346 -9.14 7.65 23.99
CA VAL A 346 -7.92 7.24 24.71
C VAL A 346 -8.11 5.83 25.26
N CYS A 347 -7.08 4.99 25.13
CA CYS A 347 -7.09 3.65 25.71
C CYS A 347 -6.81 3.69 27.21
N LYS A 348 -7.33 2.70 27.94
CA LYS A 348 -7.17 2.56 29.40
C LYS A 348 -5.70 2.66 29.86
N ILE A 349 -4.78 2.05 29.10
CA ILE A 349 -3.33 2.09 29.40
C ILE A 349 -2.78 3.53 29.35
N CYS A 350 -3.11 4.29 28.30
CA CYS A 350 -2.68 5.68 28.18
C CYS A 350 -3.38 6.60 29.18
N PHE A 351 -4.60 6.25 29.59
CA PHE A 351 -5.32 6.99 30.61
C PHE A 351 -4.76 6.74 32.02
N ASP A 352 -4.31 5.53 32.34
CA ASP A 352 -3.80 5.21 33.67
C ASP A 352 -2.36 5.70 33.93
N ASN A 353 -1.60 6.02 32.87
CA ASN A 353 -0.29 6.66 33.01
C ASN A 353 -0.42 8.12 33.49
N ASN A 354 0.09 8.41 34.70
CA ASN A 354 -0.09 9.70 35.38
C ASN A 354 0.43 10.93 34.61
N GLU A 355 1.52 10.81 33.84
CA GLU A 355 2.03 11.90 32.99
C GLU A 355 1.07 12.25 31.84
N SER A 356 0.28 11.27 31.40
CA SER A 356 -0.67 11.41 30.32
C SER A 356 -2.00 12.00 30.79
N LYS A 357 -2.45 11.75 32.02
CA LYS A 357 -3.75 12.25 32.55
C LYS A 357 -3.91 13.76 32.44
N ASN A 358 -2.91 14.54 32.85
CA ASN A 358 -2.99 16.00 32.84
C ASN A 358 -2.92 16.56 31.41
N ASN A 359 -2.09 15.95 30.55
CA ASN A 359 -1.89 16.37 29.16
C ASN A 359 -3.03 15.91 28.23
N ILE A 360 -3.71 14.83 28.60
CA ILE A 360 -4.90 14.32 27.90
C ILE A 360 -6.11 15.12 28.34
N LYS A 361 -6.33 15.39 29.64
CA LYS A 361 -7.47 16.21 30.10
C LYS A 361 -7.58 17.57 29.40
N SER A 362 -6.45 18.25 29.14
CA SER A 362 -6.44 19.52 28.38
C SER A 362 -6.77 19.37 26.89
N LYS A 363 -6.59 18.17 26.31
CA LYS A 363 -6.92 17.83 24.91
C LYS A 363 -8.33 17.24 24.75
N LEU A 364 -9.00 16.89 25.85
CA LEU A 364 -10.32 16.22 25.88
C LEU A 364 -11.53 17.16 25.89
N GLU A 365 -11.35 18.49 25.81
CA GLU A 365 -12.46 19.46 25.79
C GLU A 365 -13.29 19.45 24.49
N ASN A 366 -12.90 18.66 23.48
CA ASN A 366 -13.69 18.41 22.26
C ASN A 366 -14.02 16.92 22.09
N PRO A 367 -15.18 16.44 22.58
CA PRO A 367 -15.53 15.02 22.57
C PRO A 367 -16.27 14.67 21.27
N VAL A 368 -15.65 13.87 20.40
CA VAL A 368 -16.41 13.14 19.36
C VAL A 368 -15.83 11.74 19.23
N CYS A 369 -16.21 10.84 20.14
CA CYS A 369 -16.11 9.41 19.88
C CYS A 369 -17.53 8.92 19.57
N LEU A 370 -17.79 8.61 18.30
CA LEU A 370 -19.01 7.94 17.89
C LEU A 370 -18.79 6.44 18.05
N ILE A 371 -19.52 5.81 18.98
CA ILE A 371 -19.68 4.37 18.99
C ILE A 371 -20.68 4.05 17.90
N ILE A 372 -20.27 3.23 16.93
CA ILE A 372 -21.16 2.70 15.91
C ILE A 372 -21.45 1.27 16.35
N ASP A 373 -22.71 0.98 16.66
CA ASP A 373 -23.17 -0.39 16.83
C ASP A 373 -23.32 -1.01 15.43
N ASP A 374 -22.74 -2.20 15.21
CA ASP A 374 -22.98 -3.02 14.01
C ASP A 374 -24.37 -3.69 14.06
#